data_AF-A0A6S6U4V8-F1
#
_entry.id   AF-A0A6S6U4V8-F1
#
_cell.length_a   1.000
_cell.length_b   1.000
_cell.length_c   1.000
_cell.angle_alpha   90.00
_cell.angle_beta   90.00
_cell.angle_gamma   90.00
#
_symmetry.space_group_name_H-M   'P 1'
#
loop_
_entity.id
_entity.type
_entity.pdbx_description
1 polymer ?
#
loop_
_entity_poly.entity_id
_entity_poly.type
_entity_poly.pdbx_seq_one_letter_code
_entity_poly.pdbx_strand_id
1 'polypeptide(L)'
;MSNRKAFTLIEVLISVALLGIILPPLFSVVEMMRTSNDHLLTSLEKTKQVTKATKVLFLDILGSDGNIEITKDEFARLCIEDTSNSLYNLSGSKVCWVVLKENNILARIEGHSFTMPLKSEDRVEVDTVASDIELFDAYHEKDKVVITIKEVGKEPISFLVQGIRLPLSAVTSKTQQVNNANNVSSQQREPAQNAQPNTVQNLRDSSGNPIYGYDGKPRKKEIKKVKNKKTSNTSTSNTNATGNTSSVR
;
A
#
# COMPACT_ATOMS: atom_id res chain seq x y z
N MET A 1 -80.42 -5.58 -8.72
CA MET A 1 -79.88 -6.82 -9.30
C MET A 1 -78.70 -6.45 -10.18
N SER A 2 -77.49 -6.89 -9.82
CA SER A 2 -76.24 -6.49 -10.46
C SER A 2 -76.03 -7.26 -11.77
N ASN A 3 -75.95 -6.55 -12.90
CA ASN A 3 -75.53 -7.09 -14.20
C ASN A 3 -74.08 -7.60 -14.09
N ARG A 4 -73.90 -8.90 -13.91
CA ARG A 4 -72.57 -9.52 -14.05
C ARG A 4 -72.34 -9.78 -15.54
N LYS A 5 -71.45 -9.00 -16.16
CA LYS A 5 -70.96 -9.27 -17.52
C LYS A 5 -70.16 -10.56 -17.47
N ALA A 6 -70.62 -11.59 -18.16
CA ALA A 6 -69.87 -12.82 -18.35
C ALA A 6 -68.78 -12.59 -19.40
N PHE A 7 -67.57 -13.06 -19.13
CA PHE A 7 -66.46 -13.05 -20.10
C PHE A 7 -66.86 -13.90 -21.31
N THR A 8 -66.68 -13.34 -22.51
CA THR A 8 -66.97 -14.09 -23.73
C THR A 8 -65.83 -15.07 -24.03
N LEU A 9 -66.17 -16.27 -24.52
CA LEU A 9 -65.17 -17.31 -24.83
C LEU A 9 -64.12 -16.82 -25.84
N ILE A 10 -64.53 -15.94 -26.75
CA ILE A 10 -63.64 -15.30 -27.74
C ILE A 10 -62.58 -14.40 -27.08
N GLU A 11 -62.93 -13.68 -26.02
CA GLU A 11 -62.01 -12.79 -25.29
C GLU A 11 -60.93 -13.58 -24.55
N VAL A 12 -61.31 -14.75 -24.01
CA VAL A 12 -60.35 -15.69 -23.39
C VAL A 12 -59.41 -16.27 -24.44
N LEU A 13 -59.93 -16.65 -25.61
CA LEU A 13 -59.12 -17.22 -26.68
C LEU A 13 -58.09 -16.22 -27.24
N ILE A 14 -58.49 -14.96 -27.43
CA ILE A 14 -57.58 -13.89 -27.84
C ILE A 14 -56.50 -13.65 -26.78
N SER A 15 -56.87 -13.68 -25.50
CA SER A 15 -55.92 -13.47 -24.39
C SER A 15 -54.84 -14.56 -24.34
N VAL A 16 -55.22 -15.83 -24.55
CA VAL A 16 -54.26 -16.95 -24.61
C VAL A 16 -53.36 -16.85 -25.84
N ALA A 17 -53.91 -16.47 -27.00
CA ALA A 17 -53.13 -16.29 -28.22
C ALA A 17 -52.09 -15.16 -28.06
N LEU A 18 -52.49 -14.01 -27.50
CA LEU A 18 -51.58 -12.90 -27.22
C LEU A 18 -50.50 -13.30 -26.20
N LEU A 19 -50.87 -14.03 -25.15
CA LEU A 19 -49.91 -14.53 -24.15
C LEU A 19 -48.87 -15.46 -24.79
N GLY A 20 -49.30 -16.35 -25.70
CA GLY A 20 -48.41 -17.25 -26.43
C GLY A 20 -47.38 -16.53 -27.30
N ILE A 21 -47.74 -15.38 -27.88
CA ILE A 21 -46.83 -14.56 -28.70
C ILE A 21 -45.77 -13.85 -27.83
N ILE A 22 -46.13 -13.45 -26.60
CA ILE A 22 -45.25 -12.66 -25.72
C ILE A 22 -44.24 -13.55 -24.97
N LEU A 23 -44.54 -14.82 -24.74
CA LEU A 23 -43.70 -15.74 -23.96
C LEU A 23 -42.28 -15.96 -24.55
N PRO A 24 -42.09 -16.26 -25.85
CA PRO A 24 -40.76 -16.51 -26.43
C PRO A 24 -39.74 -15.36 -26.32
N PRO A 25 -40.07 -14.09 -26.64
CA PRO A 25 -39.12 -12.99 -26.47
C PRO A 25 -38.79 -12.76 -24.99
N LEU A 26 -39.74 -12.99 -24.08
CA LEU A 26 -39.54 -12.81 -22.64
C LEU A 26 -38.55 -13.84 -22.08
N PHE A 27 -38.63 -15.11 -22.51
CA PHE A 27 -37.63 -16.12 -22.19
C PHE A 27 -36.24 -15.77 -22.74
N SER A 28 -36.17 -15.21 -23.95
CA SER A 28 -34.90 -14.81 -24.56
C SER A 28 -34.21 -13.67 -23.78
N VAL A 29 -34.99 -12.71 -23.26
CA VAL A 29 -34.48 -11.63 -22.42
C VAL A 29 -33.93 -12.17 -21.09
N VAL A 30 -34.64 -13.10 -20.45
CA VAL A 30 -34.18 -13.72 -19.20
C VAL A 30 -32.89 -14.51 -19.42
N GLU A 31 -32.79 -15.26 -20.51
CA GLU A 31 -31.58 -16.01 -20.85
C GLU A 31 -30.41 -15.06 -21.12
N MET A 32 -30.62 -14.00 -21.90
CA MET A 32 -29.58 -12.99 -22.16
C MET A 32 -29.11 -12.29 -20.88
N MET A 33 -30.01 -12.02 -19.94
CA MET A 33 -29.64 -11.49 -18.61
C MET A 33 -28.82 -12.49 -17.80
N ARG A 34 -29.18 -13.78 -17.82
CA ARG A 34 -28.40 -14.83 -17.17
C ARG A 34 -27.00 -14.94 -17.76
N THR A 35 -26.88 -15.03 -19.08
CA THR A 35 -25.57 -15.13 -19.75
C THR A 35 -24.71 -13.88 -19.50
N SER A 36 -25.33 -12.70 -19.45
CA SER A 36 -24.61 -11.46 -19.12
C SER A 36 -24.09 -11.47 -17.69
N ASN A 37 -24.90 -11.94 -16.74
CA ASN A 37 -24.49 -12.07 -15.34
C ASN A 37 -23.39 -13.13 -15.16
N ASP A 38 -23.48 -14.26 -15.86
CA ASP A 38 -22.46 -15.30 -15.83
C ASP A 38 -21.14 -14.83 -16.43
N HIS A 39 -21.18 -14.05 -17.52
CA HIS A 39 -20.00 -13.44 -18.11
C HIS A 39 -19.35 -12.42 -17.16
N LEU A 40 -20.15 -11.61 -16.47
CA LEU A 40 -19.68 -10.70 -15.43
C LEU A 40 -19.06 -11.47 -14.26
N LEU A 41 -19.71 -12.52 -13.77
CA LEU A 41 -19.20 -13.36 -12.69
C LEU A 41 -17.89 -14.06 -13.09
N THR A 42 -17.80 -14.58 -14.30
CA THR A 42 -16.58 -15.24 -14.81
C THR A 42 -15.45 -14.23 -14.98
N SER A 43 -15.74 -13.04 -15.49
CA SER A 43 -14.75 -11.95 -15.61
C SER A 43 -14.30 -11.49 -14.22
N LEU A 44 -15.24 -11.39 -13.28
CA LEU A 44 -14.95 -11.10 -11.88
C LEU A 44 -14.13 -12.21 -11.25
N GLU A 45 -14.41 -13.49 -11.49
CA GLU A 45 -13.65 -14.64 -10.95
C GLU A 45 -12.24 -14.76 -11.53
N LYS A 46 -12.06 -14.50 -12.83
CA LYS A 46 -10.74 -14.35 -13.45
C LYS A 46 -9.95 -13.19 -12.83
N THR A 47 -10.64 -12.08 -12.55
CA THR A 47 -10.08 -10.93 -11.80
C THR A 47 -9.89 -11.25 -10.31
N LYS A 48 -10.66 -12.22 -9.77
CA LYS A 48 -10.67 -12.65 -8.36
C LYS A 48 -9.58 -13.66 -8.04
N GLN A 49 -8.74 -14.04 -9.00
CA GLN A 49 -7.37 -14.46 -8.68
C GLN A 49 -6.55 -13.24 -8.18
N VAL A 50 -7.12 -12.54 -7.19
CA VAL A 50 -6.47 -11.54 -6.36
C VAL A 50 -5.28 -12.26 -5.78
N THR A 51 -4.08 -11.92 -6.26
CA THR A 51 -2.86 -12.46 -5.72
C THR A 51 -2.84 -12.14 -4.22
N LYS A 52 -2.18 -12.98 -3.42
CA LYS A 52 -1.98 -12.70 -1.99
C LYS A 52 -1.46 -11.27 -1.78
N ALA A 53 -0.64 -10.77 -2.71
CA ALA A 53 -0.17 -9.39 -2.78
C ALA A 53 -1.30 -8.37 -2.84
N THR A 54 -2.17 -8.46 -3.84
CA THR A 54 -3.29 -7.53 -4.03
C THR A 54 -4.20 -7.50 -2.81
N LYS A 55 -4.49 -8.66 -2.19
CA LYS A 55 -5.34 -8.73 -1.00
C LYS A 55 -4.70 -8.04 0.20
N VAL A 56 -3.43 -8.32 0.50
CA VAL A 56 -2.73 -7.72 1.64
C VAL A 56 -2.55 -6.22 1.42
N LEU A 57 -2.15 -5.81 0.22
CA LEU A 57 -1.99 -4.39 -0.13
C LEU A 57 -3.31 -3.62 -0.05
N PHE A 58 -4.41 -4.22 -0.53
CA PHE A 58 -5.74 -3.63 -0.39
C PHE A 58 -6.11 -3.42 1.09
N LEU A 59 -5.84 -4.40 1.95
CA LEU A 59 -6.09 -4.29 3.39
C LEU A 59 -5.17 -3.29 4.08
N ASP A 60 -3.90 -3.20 3.68
CA ASP A 60 -2.96 -2.19 4.19
C ASP A 60 -3.47 -0.77 3.94
N ILE A 61 -3.98 -0.50 2.72
CA ILE A 61 -4.53 0.81 2.33
C ILE A 61 -5.88 1.06 3.02
N LEU A 62 -6.76 0.05 3.06
CA LEU A 62 -8.08 0.20 3.68
C LEU A 62 -7.96 0.45 5.19
N GLY A 63 -6.99 -0.19 5.83
CA GLY A 63 -6.68 -0.04 7.25
C GLY A 63 -5.77 1.14 7.58
N SER A 64 -5.42 1.98 6.59
CA SER A 64 -4.54 3.14 6.72
C SER A 64 -5.22 4.31 7.42
N ASP A 65 -4.42 5.10 8.13
CA ASP A 65 -4.76 6.44 8.64
C ASP A 65 -4.93 7.52 7.53
N GLY A 66 -4.67 7.17 6.27
CA GLY A 66 -4.70 8.05 5.12
C GLY A 66 -3.40 8.82 4.86
N ASN A 67 -2.38 8.65 5.70
CA ASN A 67 -1.06 9.23 5.48
C ASN A 67 -0.22 8.32 4.58
N ILE A 68 -0.44 8.47 3.28
CA ILE A 68 0.17 7.65 2.25
C ILE A 68 1.19 8.49 1.46
N GLU A 69 2.46 8.09 1.53
CA GLU A 69 3.55 8.65 0.76
C GLU A 69 3.82 7.77 -0.48
N ILE A 70 3.77 8.38 -1.66
CA ILE A 70 4.11 7.72 -2.93
C ILE A 70 5.31 8.42 -3.54
N THR A 71 6.42 7.70 -3.70
CA THR A 71 7.57 8.17 -4.46
C THR A 71 7.61 7.45 -5.81
N LYS A 72 7.74 8.21 -6.91
CA LYS A 72 7.83 7.66 -8.27
C LYS A 72 9.28 7.71 -8.74
N ASP A 73 9.91 6.54 -8.79
CA ASP A 73 11.22 6.35 -9.41
C ASP A 73 11.03 5.48 -10.67
N GLU A 74 11.80 4.39 -10.81
CA GLU A 74 11.60 3.36 -11.83
C GLU A 74 10.37 2.48 -11.52
N PHE A 75 10.21 2.13 -10.26
CA PHE A 75 8.99 1.54 -9.69
C PHE A 75 8.45 2.52 -8.65
N ALA A 76 7.14 2.54 -8.46
CA ALA A 76 6.56 3.29 -7.36
C ALA A 76 7.02 2.70 -6.01
N ARG A 77 7.21 3.57 -5.02
CA ARG A 77 7.35 3.20 -3.62
C ARG A 77 6.15 3.75 -2.88
N LEU A 78 5.45 2.88 -2.18
CA LEU A 78 4.23 3.22 -1.46
C LEU A 78 4.47 2.97 0.02
N CYS A 79 4.51 4.03 0.82
CA CYS A 79 4.64 3.95 2.27
C CYS A 79 3.36 4.46 2.93
N ILE A 80 2.88 3.69 3.90
CA ILE A 80 1.72 3.98 4.73
C ILE A 80 2.26 4.18 6.15
N GLU A 81 2.12 5.38 6.70
CA GLU A 81 2.73 5.70 8.00
C GLU A 81 2.09 4.93 9.16
N ASP A 82 0.77 4.75 9.13
CA ASP A 82 0.07 3.92 10.12
C ASP A 82 -1.03 3.09 9.44
N THR A 83 -0.99 1.79 9.65
CA THR A 83 -2.03 0.85 9.25
C THR A 83 -2.34 -0.14 10.36
N SER A 84 -3.63 -0.46 10.49
CA SER A 84 -4.16 -1.50 11.38
C SER A 84 -3.94 -2.92 10.84
N ASN A 85 -3.53 -3.08 9.59
CA ASN A 85 -3.27 -4.39 8.96
C ASN A 85 -1.82 -4.85 9.19
N SER A 86 -1.45 -5.10 10.44
CA SER A 86 -0.13 -5.65 10.79
C SER A 86 -0.11 -7.17 10.62
N LEU A 87 0.93 -7.71 9.95
CA LEU A 87 1.17 -9.15 9.87
C LEU A 87 1.89 -9.70 11.11
N TYR A 88 2.58 -8.83 11.83
CA TYR A 88 3.39 -9.16 13.02
C TYR A 88 2.76 -8.65 14.32
N ASN A 89 1.46 -8.34 14.28
CA ASN A 89 0.63 -7.99 15.42
C ASN A 89 1.12 -6.75 16.20
N LEU A 90 1.64 -5.76 15.48
CA LEU A 90 1.99 -4.43 15.95
C LEU A 90 0.72 -3.57 16.10
N SER A 91 0.64 -2.74 17.15
CA SER A 91 -0.54 -1.91 17.44
C SER A 91 -0.74 -0.74 16.46
N GLY A 92 0.32 -0.34 15.79
CA GLY A 92 0.37 0.65 14.73
C GLY A 92 1.65 0.39 13.95
N SER A 93 1.52 0.13 12.66
CA SER A 93 2.61 -0.33 11.82
C SER A 93 2.77 0.58 10.63
N LYS A 94 4.02 1.02 10.42
CA LYS A 94 4.44 1.61 9.17
C LYS A 94 4.69 0.50 8.18
N VAL A 95 4.10 0.60 7.00
CA VAL A 95 4.24 -0.41 5.94
C VAL A 95 4.71 0.27 4.67
N CYS A 96 5.81 -0.20 4.11
CA CYS A 96 6.32 0.25 2.81
C CYS A 96 6.33 -0.91 1.81
N TRP A 97 5.71 -0.69 0.66
CA TRP A 97 5.76 -1.55 -0.51
C TRP A 97 6.81 -1.03 -1.48
N VAL A 98 7.77 -1.90 -1.81
CA VAL A 98 8.91 -1.56 -2.67
C VAL A 98 9.26 -2.72 -3.58
N VAL A 99 9.67 -2.40 -4.80
CA VAL A 99 10.26 -3.38 -5.72
C VAL A 99 11.78 -3.38 -5.54
N LEU A 100 12.34 -4.53 -5.16
CA LEU A 100 13.78 -4.76 -5.05
C LEU A 100 14.38 -4.99 -6.44
N LYS A 101 15.30 -4.12 -6.85
CA LYS A 101 15.84 -4.09 -8.22
C LYS A 101 16.63 -5.32 -8.64
N GLU A 102 17.32 -5.96 -7.70
CA GLU A 102 18.22 -7.08 -8.03
C GLU A 102 17.48 -8.26 -8.65
N ASN A 103 16.23 -8.50 -8.23
CA ASN A 103 15.43 -9.66 -8.65
C ASN A 103 13.99 -9.29 -9.06
N ASN A 104 13.68 -7.99 -9.21
CA ASN A 104 12.33 -7.47 -9.47
C ASN A 104 11.27 -8.06 -8.51
N ILE A 105 11.60 -8.11 -7.22
CA ILE A 105 10.72 -8.68 -6.19
C ILE A 105 9.91 -7.57 -5.54
N LEU A 106 8.59 -7.70 -5.52
CA LEU A 106 7.73 -6.86 -4.68
C LEU A 106 7.83 -7.34 -3.24
N ALA A 107 8.38 -6.49 -2.40
CA ALA A 107 8.53 -6.71 -0.97
C ALA A 107 7.61 -5.76 -0.18
N ARG A 108 7.05 -6.30 0.90
CA ARG A 108 6.33 -5.56 1.93
C ARG A 108 7.24 -5.46 3.13
N ILE A 109 7.57 -4.25 3.54
CA ILE A 109 8.42 -3.95 4.68
C ILE A 109 7.52 -3.41 5.78
N GLU A 110 7.50 -4.06 6.95
CA GLU A 110 6.70 -3.66 8.11
C GLU A 110 7.62 -3.32 9.29
N GLY A 111 7.29 -2.25 10.01
CA GLY A 111 8.01 -1.86 11.23
C GLY A 111 7.29 -0.75 11.98
N HIS A 112 7.85 -0.34 13.12
CA HIS A 112 7.23 0.72 13.93
C HIS A 112 7.60 2.13 13.44
N SER A 113 8.89 2.38 13.25
CA SER A 113 9.39 3.69 12.86
C SER A 113 10.68 3.53 12.08
N PHE A 114 10.57 3.48 10.75
CA PHE A 114 11.72 3.42 9.85
C PHE A 114 11.56 4.42 8.71
N THR A 115 12.67 4.69 8.05
CA THR A 115 12.72 5.58 6.89
C THR A 115 13.41 4.87 5.75
N MET A 116 12.92 5.05 4.53
CA MET A 116 13.59 4.52 3.34
C MET A 116 14.65 5.53 2.86
N PRO A 117 15.86 5.07 2.45
CA PRO A 117 16.35 3.70 2.47
C PRO A 117 16.67 3.20 3.90
N LEU A 118 16.48 1.90 4.12
CA LEU A 118 16.70 1.25 5.43
C LEU A 118 18.15 1.40 5.91
N LYS A 119 18.30 1.61 7.21
CA LYS A 119 19.57 1.63 7.92
C LYS A 119 19.82 0.32 8.66
N SER A 120 21.06 0.06 9.06
CA SER A 120 21.43 -1.19 9.74
C SER A 120 20.83 -1.33 11.14
N GLU A 121 20.45 -0.21 11.76
CA GLU A 121 19.77 -0.16 13.05
C GLU A 121 18.25 -0.34 12.97
N ASP A 122 17.65 -0.24 11.77
CA ASP A 122 16.21 -0.32 11.60
C ASP A 122 15.74 -1.76 11.85
N ARG A 123 14.76 -1.90 12.75
CA ARG A 123 14.10 -3.19 13.03
C ARG A 123 12.84 -3.28 12.20
N VAL A 124 12.94 -3.98 11.07
CA VAL A 124 11.84 -4.17 10.14
C VAL A 124 11.75 -5.64 9.75
N GLU A 125 10.53 -6.09 9.50
CA GLU A 125 10.23 -7.38 8.92
C GLU A 125 10.00 -7.20 7.42
N VAL A 126 10.58 -8.08 6.60
CA VAL A 126 10.52 -7.98 5.14
C VAL A 126 9.91 -9.24 4.57
N ASP A 127 8.71 -9.09 4.01
CA ASP A 127 7.99 -10.15 3.35
C ASP A 127 8.12 -10.04 1.84
N THR A 128 8.60 -11.11 1.20
CA THR A 128 8.54 -11.24 -0.25
C THR A 128 7.13 -11.64 -0.66
N VAL A 129 6.50 -10.83 -1.51
CA VAL A 129 5.08 -10.99 -1.84
C VAL A 129 4.86 -11.51 -3.25
N ALA A 130 5.65 -11.02 -4.21
CA ALA A 130 5.62 -11.46 -5.60
C ALA A 130 7.01 -11.31 -6.24
N SER A 131 7.35 -12.18 -7.18
CA SER A 131 8.57 -12.14 -7.98
C SER A 131 8.27 -11.67 -9.41
N ASP A 132 9.33 -11.36 -10.17
CA ASP A 132 9.23 -11.07 -11.60
C ASP A 132 8.28 -9.92 -11.92
N ILE A 133 8.38 -8.83 -11.16
CA ILE A 133 7.55 -7.64 -11.32
C ILE A 133 8.06 -6.79 -12.48
N GLU A 134 7.22 -6.62 -13.49
CA GLU A 134 7.47 -5.71 -14.61
C GLU A 134 6.99 -4.29 -14.32
N LEU A 135 5.89 -4.15 -13.56
CA LEU A 135 5.31 -2.87 -13.23
C LEU A 135 4.76 -2.90 -11.81
N PHE A 136 5.12 -1.89 -11.04
CA PHE A 136 4.43 -1.56 -9.80
C PHE A 136 4.27 -0.05 -9.76
N ASP A 137 3.02 0.40 -9.88
CA ASP A 137 2.68 1.82 -9.88
C ASP A 137 1.54 2.11 -8.91
N ALA A 138 1.61 3.27 -8.29
CA ALA A 138 0.63 3.76 -7.35
C ALA A 138 0.35 5.24 -7.64
N TYR A 139 -0.92 5.60 -7.57
CA TYR A 139 -1.40 6.97 -7.70
C TYR A 139 -2.36 7.27 -6.58
N HIS A 140 -2.22 8.45 -5.98
CA HIS A 140 -3.13 8.95 -4.95
C HIS A 140 -3.70 10.28 -5.42
N GLU A 141 -5.02 10.34 -5.57
CA GLU A 141 -5.75 11.56 -5.91
C GLU A 141 -6.93 11.73 -4.94
N LYS A 142 -6.86 12.77 -4.11
CA LYS A 142 -7.90 13.13 -3.12
C LYS A 142 -8.21 11.99 -2.15
N ASP A 143 -9.28 11.24 -2.41
CA ASP A 143 -9.79 10.15 -1.61
C ASP A 143 -9.62 8.78 -2.28
N LYS A 144 -8.84 8.73 -3.36
CA LYS A 144 -8.71 7.58 -4.26
C LYS A 144 -7.26 7.17 -4.41
N VAL A 145 -6.98 5.90 -4.15
CA VAL A 145 -5.68 5.28 -4.39
C VAL A 145 -5.84 4.23 -5.47
N VAL A 146 -5.17 4.42 -6.60
CA VAL A 146 -5.12 3.46 -7.70
C VAL A 146 -3.77 2.76 -7.68
N ILE A 147 -3.78 1.44 -7.69
CA ILE A 147 -2.58 0.62 -7.75
C ILE A 147 -2.64 -0.27 -8.96
N THR A 148 -1.49 -0.43 -9.62
CA THR A 148 -1.28 -1.35 -10.73
C THR A 148 -0.06 -2.22 -10.47
N ILE A 149 -0.23 -3.53 -10.61
CA ILE A 149 0.81 -4.54 -10.46
C ILE A 149 0.83 -5.39 -11.73
N LYS A 150 2.01 -5.60 -12.32
CA LYS A 150 2.21 -6.50 -13.46
C LYS A 150 3.39 -7.41 -13.20
N GLU A 151 3.16 -8.70 -13.30
CA GLU A 151 4.19 -9.75 -13.28
C GLU A 151 4.50 -10.21 -14.71
N VAL A 152 5.72 -10.71 -14.93
CA VAL A 152 6.15 -11.23 -16.24
C VAL A 152 5.20 -12.32 -16.73
N GLY A 153 4.70 -12.17 -17.95
CA GLY A 153 3.82 -13.14 -18.60
C GLY A 153 2.39 -13.19 -18.03
N LYS A 154 2.00 -12.28 -17.14
CA LYS A 154 0.63 -12.14 -16.63
C LYS A 154 -0.02 -10.84 -17.08
N GLU A 155 -1.35 -10.84 -17.12
CA GLU A 155 -2.10 -9.61 -17.35
C GLU A 155 -1.96 -8.64 -16.15
N PRO A 156 -1.85 -7.32 -16.39
CA PRO A 156 -1.73 -6.34 -15.31
C PRO A 156 -3.01 -6.31 -14.47
N ILE A 157 -2.83 -6.27 -13.15
CA ILE A 157 -3.91 -6.17 -12.18
C ILE A 157 -3.94 -4.74 -11.65
N SER A 158 -5.05 -4.04 -11.87
CA SER A 158 -5.29 -2.71 -11.33
C SER A 158 -6.50 -2.71 -10.41
N PHE A 159 -6.39 -2.03 -9.26
CA PHE A 159 -7.50 -1.85 -8.35
C PHE A 159 -7.51 -0.45 -7.75
N LEU A 160 -8.70 -0.01 -7.38
CA LEU A 160 -8.98 1.31 -6.83
C LEU A 160 -9.53 1.16 -5.41
N VAL A 161 -8.93 1.86 -4.46
CA VAL A 161 -9.44 2.02 -3.11
C VAL A 161 -9.97 3.44 -2.96
N GLN A 162 -11.20 3.59 -2.47
CA GLN A 162 -11.86 4.89 -2.28
C GLN A 162 -12.12 5.14 -0.78
N GLY A 163 -12.23 6.41 -0.41
CA GLY A 163 -12.55 6.82 0.96
C GLY A 163 -11.34 7.00 1.87
N ILE A 164 -10.12 7.00 1.32
CA ILE A 164 -8.88 7.24 2.07
C ILE A 164 -8.75 8.74 2.29
N ARG A 165 -8.97 9.24 3.50
CA ARG A 165 -8.90 10.68 3.79
C ARG A 165 -7.68 10.99 4.64
N LEU A 166 -6.92 12.00 4.23
CA LEU A 166 -5.84 12.50 5.07
C LEU A 166 -6.40 13.03 6.41
N PRO A 167 -5.70 12.80 7.52
CA PRO A 167 -6.09 13.36 8.81
C PRO A 167 -6.06 14.89 8.71
N LEU A 168 -7.14 15.55 9.18
CA LEU A 168 -7.32 17.01 9.09
C LEU A 168 -6.15 17.81 9.72
N SER A 169 -5.39 17.18 10.60
CA SER A 169 -4.26 17.75 11.33
C SER A 169 -3.08 18.18 10.45
N ALA A 170 -2.89 17.59 9.26
CA ALA A 170 -1.73 17.85 8.41
C ALA A 170 -1.85 19.10 7.52
N VAL A 171 -3.05 19.68 7.39
CA VAL A 171 -3.30 20.84 6.50
C VAL A 171 -2.91 22.17 7.16
N THR A 172 -2.86 22.24 8.49
CA THR A 172 -2.70 23.51 9.22
C THR A 172 -1.23 23.95 9.36
N SER A 173 -0.26 23.06 9.19
CA SER A 173 1.16 23.36 9.49
C SER A 173 1.93 24.07 8.38
N LYS A 174 1.38 24.21 7.17
CA LYS A 174 2.07 24.89 6.05
C LYS A 174 1.78 26.39 5.92
N THR A 175 0.83 26.94 6.66
CA THR A 175 0.41 28.36 6.51
C THR A 175 1.08 29.33 7.50
N GLN A 176 1.79 28.85 8.52
CA GLN A 176 2.35 29.74 9.57
C GLN A 176 3.83 30.13 9.45
N GLN A 177 4.55 29.74 8.38
CA GLN A 177 5.97 30.11 8.22
C GLN A 177 6.27 31.28 7.25
N VAL A 178 5.27 31.96 6.69
CA VAL A 178 5.52 33.06 5.72
C VAL A 178 5.44 34.47 6.34
N ASN A 179 4.93 34.64 7.57
CA ASN A 179 4.67 35.97 8.13
C ASN A 179 5.57 36.35 9.32
N ASN A 180 6.86 36.03 9.31
CA ASN A 180 7.77 36.49 10.37
C ASN A 180 9.17 36.90 9.86
N ALA A 181 9.23 37.53 8.69
CA ALA A 181 10.41 38.23 8.20
C ALA A 181 9.97 39.57 7.64
N ASN A 182 9.70 40.55 8.51
CA ASN A 182 9.82 41.99 8.25
C ASN A 182 9.38 42.78 9.50
N ASN A 183 10.30 42.96 10.45
CA ASN A 183 10.33 44.16 11.28
C ASN A 183 11.64 44.23 12.08
N VAL A 184 12.67 44.84 11.48
CA VAL A 184 13.85 45.33 12.20
C VAL A 184 14.28 46.68 11.64
N SER A 185 13.91 47.76 12.35
CA SER A 185 14.62 49.05 12.52
C SER A 185 13.63 49.97 13.26
N SER A 186 13.92 50.71 14.33
CA SER A 186 15.16 51.33 14.80
C SER A 186 14.92 51.98 16.18
N GLN A 187 15.93 51.89 17.09
CA GLN A 187 16.43 52.87 18.10
C GLN A 187 15.41 53.51 19.10
N GLN A 188 15.65 53.70 20.42
CA GLN A 188 16.84 54.27 21.10
C GLN A 188 16.65 54.33 22.66
N ARG A 189 17.73 54.08 23.46
CA ARG A 189 18.10 54.58 24.84
C ARG A 189 17.17 54.26 26.05
N GLU A 190 17.57 54.01 27.32
CA GLU A 190 18.81 53.88 28.12
C GLU A 190 18.44 53.21 29.52
N PRO A 191 19.24 53.16 30.62
CA PRO A 191 19.50 51.93 31.38
C PRO A 191 18.93 51.86 32.83
N ALA A 192 18.84 50.65 33.42
CA ALA A 192 19.26 50.34 34.81
C ALA A 192 18.94 48.89 35.23
N GLN A 193 19.97 48.19 35.71
CA GLN A 193 20.05 47.28 36.87
C GLN A 193 18.77 46.54 37.35
N ASN A 194 18.75 45.20 37.34
CA ASN A 194 19.06 44.38 38.53
C ASN A 194 19.00 42.85 38.24
N ALA A 195 19.79 42.12 39.04
CA ALA A 195 19.83 40.66 39.25
C ALA A 195 18.41 40.03 39.45
N GLN A 196 18.09 38.75 39.25
CA GLN A 196 18.77 37.45 39.46
C GLN A 196 17.90 36.29 38.84
N PRO A 197 18.25 34.98 38.95
CA PRO A 197 17.98 33.97 37.91
C PRO A 197 16.69 33.14 38.06
N ASN A 198 16.35 32.51 36.93
CA ASN A 198 15.30 31.50 36.78
C ASN A 198 15.50 30.26 37.67
N THR A 199 14.47 29.93 38.45
CA THR A 199 14.34 28.67 39.18
C THR A 199 13.86 27.57 38.25
N VAL A 200 14.73 26.60 37.95
CA VAL A 200 14.37 25.30 37.38
C VAL A 200 13.84 24.43 38.51
N GLN A 201 12.54 24.07 38.47
CA GLN A 201 11.96 23.10 39.38
C GLN A 201 12.43 21.69 39.00
N ASN A 202 13.36 21.14 39.79
CA ASN A 202 13.72 19.72 39.76
C ASN A 202 12.62 18.89 40.44
N LEU A 203 11.97 18.01 39.68
CA LEU A 203 11.09 16.97 40.22
C LEU A 203 11.94 15.94 40.99
N ARG A 204 11.70 15.82 42.30
CA ARG A 204 12.22 14.75 43.16
C ARG A 204 11.08 13.81 43.50
N ASP A 205 11.36 12.52 43.64
CA ASP A 205 10.39 11.58 44.19
C ASP A 205 10.21 11.77 45.71
N SER A 206 9.21 11.07 46.26
CA SER A 206 8.85 11.06 47.68
C SER A 206 9.95 10.57 48.62
N SER A 207 11.07 10.10 48.07
CA SER A 207 12.25 9.62 48.81
C SER A 207 13.48 10.51 48.66
N GLY A 208 13.36 11.64 47.95
CA GLY A 208 14.41 12.65 47.84
C GLY A 208 15.53 12.32 46.85
N ASN A 209 15.36 11.32 45.98
CA ASN A 209 16.37 10.95 44.98
C ASN A 209 16.14 11.63 43.62
N PRO A 210 17.22 12.01 42.91
CA PRO A 210 17.13 12.56 41.56
C PRO A 210 16.83 11.45 40.53
N ILE A 211 15.83 11.68 39.68
CA ILE A 211 15.41 10.75 38.62
C ILE A 211 16.28 10.97 37.36
N TYR A 212 17.20 10.03 37.13
CA TYR A 212 18.08 9.77 35.97
C TYR A 212 19.28 10.70 35.67
N GLY A 213 20.48 10.10 35.74
CA GLY A 213 21.66 10.45 34.96
C GLY A 213 22.29 9.17 34.41
N TYR A 214 22.32 9.02 33.07
CA TYR A 214 22.95 7.90 32.36
C TYR A 214 24.39 8.33 32.01
N ASP A 215 25.37 7.72 32.65
CA ASP A 215 26.80 7.94 32.46
C ASP A 215 27.35 7.04 31.33
N GLY A 216 27.23 7.53 30.10
CA GLY A 216 27.83 6.90 28.92
C GLY A 216 29.37 6.99 28.92
N LYS A 217 30.04 5.95 29.40
CA LYS A 217 31.46 5.67 29.04
C LYS A 217 31.52 4.65 27.90
N PRO A 218 32.21 4.95 26.78
CA PRO A 218 32.39 3.98 25.71
C PRO A 218 33.41 2.89 26.11
N ARG A 219 32.99 1.62 26.03
CA ARG A 219 33.89 0.45 26.10
C ARG A 219 34.73 0.39 24.82
N LYS A 220 36.04 0.60 24.94
CA LYS A 220 37.02 0.26 23.88
C LYS A 220 36.94 -1.26 23.63
N LYS A 221 36.50 -1.67 22.44
CA LYS A 221 36.66 -3.05 21.97
C LYS A 221 37.90 -3.15 21.08
N GLU A 222 38.69 -4.14 21.43
CA GLU A 222 39.97 -4.55 20.89
C GLU A 222 39.81 -5.09 19.46
N ILE A 223 40.58 -4.54 18.52
CA ILE A 223 40.61 -4.96 17.11
C ILE A 223 41.51 -6.20 17.00
N LYS A 224 40.92 -7.39 16.87
CA LYS A 224 41.66 -8.58 16.40
C LYS A 224 41.72 -8.58 14.87
N LYS A 225 42.93 -8.34 14.35
CA LYS A 225 43.30 -8.55 12.94
C LYS A 225 43.07 -10.03 12.56
N VAL A 226 42.12 -10.29 11.67
CA VAL A 226 42.03 -11.56 10.93
C VAL A 226 42.69 -11.37 9.56
N LYS A 227 43.71 -12.18 9.29
CA LYS A 227 44.46 -12.23 8.04
C LYS A 227 43.57 -12.75 6.91
N ASN A 228 43.51 -11.99 5.82
CA ASN A 228 43.02 -12.43 4.53
C ASN A 228 43.87 -13.60 4.00
N LYS A 229 43.24 -14.75 3.78
CA LYS A 229 43.77 -15.82 2.93
C LYS A 229 43.08 -15.74 1.57
N LYS A 230 43.85 -15.28 0.59
CA LYS A 230 43.55 -15.25 -0.83
C LYS A 230 43.54 -16.69 -1.35
N THR A 231 42.40 -17.16 -1.85
CA THR A 231 42.32 -18.38 -2.67
C THR A 231 41.59 -18.06 -3.96
N SER A 232 42.38 -18.10 -5.02
CA SER A 232 42.02 -18.00 -6.43
C SER A 232 41.75 -19.39 -6.99
N ASN A 233 40.56 -19.63 -7.55
CA ASN A 233 40.24 -20.66 -8.54
C ASN A 233 39.38 -19.90 -9.57
N THR A 234 39.69 -19.63 -10.84
CA THR A 234 40.31 -20.37 -11.96
C THR A 234 39.61 -21.68 -12.30
N SER A 235 39.29 -21.83 -13.61
CA SER A 235 38.79 -22.99 -14.36
C SER A 235 37.25 -23.15 -14.35
N THR A 236 36.53 -23.41 -15.45
CA THR A 236 36.90 -23.69 -16.85
C THR A 236 35.67 -23.52 -17.73
N SER A 237 35.84 -22.95 -18.92
CA SER A 237 34.94 -23.04 -20.05
C SER A 237 34.84 -24.48 -20.56
N ASN A 238 33.63 -25.01 -20.75
CA ASN A 238 33.39 -26.18 -21.60
C ASN A 238 32.30 -25.87 -22.61
N THR A 239 32.75 -25.62 -23.83
CA THR A 239 32.03 -25.81 -25.09
C THR A 239 31.68 -27.29 -25.26
N ASN A 240 30.43 -27.61 -25.59
CA ASN A 240 30.12 -28.82 -26.34
C ASN A 240 29.03 -28.52 -27.37
N ALA A 241 29.42 -28.73 -28.63
CA ALA A 241 28.59 -28.71 -29.81
C ALA A 241 28.18 -30.16 -30.14
N THR A 242 26.88 -30.38 -30.35
CA THR A 242 26.25 -31.50 -31.09
C THR A 242 24.83 -31.02 -31.36
N GLY A 243 24.35 -30.76 -32.59
CA GLY A 243 24.56 -31.51 -33.81
C GLY A 243 23.63 -32.71 -33.83
N ASN A 244 22.35 -32.53 -34.20
CA ASN A 244 21.60 -33.63 -34.80
C ASN A 244 20.47 -33.15 -35.72
N THR A 245 20.60 -33.61 -36.97
CA THR A 245 19.67 -33.51 -38.10
C THR A 245 18.97 -34.85 -38.29
N SER A 246 17.64 -34.84 -38.42
CA SER A 246 16.81 -35.91 -39.02
C SER A 246 15.39 -35.33 -39.09
N SER A 247 14.81 -34.92 -40.22
CA SER A 247 14.46 -35.68 -41.43
C SER A 247 13.91 -37.07 -41.12
N VAL A 248 12.59 -37.25 -41.30
CA VAL A 248 11.94 -38.32 -42.08
C VAL A 248 10.41 -38.19 -41.97
N ARG A 249 9.79 -38.09 -43.16
CA ARG A 249 8.39 -38.34 -43.57
C ARG A 249 7.28 -37.37 -43.15
#